data_AF-A0A672G1W4-F1
#
_entry.id   AF-A0A672G1W4-F1
#
_cell.length_a   1.000
_cell.length_b   1.000
_cell.length_c   1.000
_cell.angle_alpha   90.00
_cell.angle_beta   90.00
_cell.angle_gamma   90.00
#
_symmetry.space_group_name_H-M   'P 1'
#
loop_
_entity.id
_entity.type
_entity.pdbx_description
1 polymer ?
#
loop_
_entity_poly.entity_id
_entity_poly.type
_entity_poly.pdbx_seq_one_letter_code
_entity_poly.pdbx_strand_id
1 'polypeptide(L)'
;MGNLVFLLLSSRQVFEAEPVEGVWSVWGDWSECTQTCGVGVSQRSRKCLPPPPPQAPPYSLSPPNWAGASDSRAEQCAAFNTQEFMGRLYNWEPFTEVGADKQCELTCRPAGYRFYVRQAERVRDGTPCFNVSANDVCVEGRCLVSRSQCEIFSETFGSGVRFCMTSSG
;
A
#
# COMPACT_ATOMS: atom_id res chain seq x y z
N MET A 1 38.06 19.49 41.08
CA MET A 1 37.34 20.40 40.16
C MET A 1 37.02 19.57 38.93
N GLY A 2 35.80 19.23 38.53
CA GLY A 2 34.42 19.46 38.95
C GLY A 2 33.55 18.61 38.00
N ASN A 3 32.48 18.00 38.52
CA ASN A 3 31.57 17.06 37.87
C ASN A 3 30.85 17.58 36.62
N LEU A 4 30.40 16.67 35.73
CA LEU A 4 28.96 16.53 35.42
C LEU A 4 28.66 15.22 34.68
N VAL A 5 28.05 14.30 35.43
CA VAL A 5 27.26 13.18 34.92
C VAL A 5 25.99 13.76 34.29
N PHE A 6 25.79 13.53 32.99
CA PHE A 6 24.48 13.72 32.34
C PHE A 6 23.92 12.36 31.95
N LEU A 7 23.07 11.83 32.82
CA LEU A 7 22.06 10.84 32.47
C LEU A 7 20.97 11.55 31.65
N LEU A 8 20.77 11.20 30.39
CA LEU A 8 19.44 11.26 29.77
C LEU A 8 19.27 10.08 28.80
N LEU A 9 18.29 9.27 29.15
CA LEU A 9 17.69 8.19 28.36
C LEU A 9 17.27 8.73 26.98
N SER A 10 17.67 8.06 25.90
CA SER A 10 16.99 8.20 24.61
C SER A 10 16.56 6.83 24.11
N SER A 11 15.35 6.49 24.52
CA SER A 11 14.52 5.45 23.92
C SER A 11 14.32 5.75 22.44
N ARG A 12 14.66 4.79 21.58
CA ARG A 12 13.90 4.32 20.42
C ARG A 12 14.85 3.49 19.56
N GLN A 13 14.74 2.16 19.66
CA GLN A 13 15.01 1.31 18.51
C GLN A 13 13.97 1.70 17.47
N VAL A 14 14.30 2.68 16.61
CA VAL A 14 13.54 2.91 15.39
C VAL A 14 13.78 1.65 14.57
N PHE A 15 12.78 0.77 14.51
CA PHE A 15 12.71 -0.23 13.47
C PHE A 15 12.56 0.57 12.18
N GLU A 16 13.69 0.86 11.52
CA GLU A 16 13.70 1.40 10.17
C GLU A 16 12.96 0.39 9.31
N ALA A 17 11.71 0.69 8.98
CA ALA A 17 10.99 -0.05 7.98
C ALA A 17 11.74 0.19 6.68
N GLU A 18 12.48 -0.81 6.19
CA GLU A 18 13.11 -0.74 4.88
C GLU A 18 12.06 -0.23 3.88
N PRO A 19 12.41 0.78 3.06
CA PRO A 19 11.47 1.33 2.10
C PRO A 19 11.05 0.19 1.16
N VAL A 20 9.74 -0.05 1.09
CA VAL A 20 9.20 -1.00 0.11
C VAL A 20 9.37 -0.35 -1.26
N GLU A 21 10.47 -0.70 -1.93
CA GLU A 21 10.79 -0.17 -3.25
C GLU A 21 9.69 -0.56 -4.25
N GLY A 22 9.25 0.42 -5.06
CA GLY A 22 8.33 0.13 -6.17
C GLY A 22 8.97 -0.83 -7.18
N VAL A 23 8.18 -1.68 -7.82
CA VAL A 23 8.69 -2.66 -8.78
C VAL A 23 8.49 -2.12 -10.19
N TRP A 24 9.57 -2.05 -10.98
CA TRP A 24 9.45 -1.74 -12.41
C TRP A 24 8.70 -2.85 -13.15
N SER A 25 7.74 -2.48 -14.00
CA SER A 25 7.12 -3.41 -14.93
C SER A 25 8.15 -4.01 -15.88
N VAL A 26 7.76 -5.09 -16.57
CA VAL A 26 8.47 -5.54 -17.76
C VAL A 26 8.61 -4.38 -18.75
N TRP A 27 9.72 -4.38 -19.48
CA TRP A 27 9.92 -3.44 -20.58
C TRP A 27 8.89 -3.72 -21.68
N GLY A 28 8.28 -2.65 -22.20
CA GLY A 28 7.54 -2.71 -23.45
C GLY A 28 8.47 -3.00 -24.63
N ASP A 29 7.85 -3.27 -25.78
CA ASP A 29 8.58 -3.55 -27.01
C ASP A 29 9.39 -2.34 -27.47
N TRP A 30 10.46 -2.65 -28.17
CA TRP A 30 11.26 -1.65 -28.87
C TRP A 30 10.45 -1.07 -30.02
N SER A 31 10.41 0.26 -30.11
CA SER A 31 9.86 0.97 -31.27
C SER A 31 10.60 0.58 -32.54
N GLU A 32 9.95 0.79 -33.68
CA GLU A 32 10.64 0.78 -34.96
C GLU A 32 11.85 1.71 -34.94
N CYS A 33 12.87 1.32 -35.71
CA CYS A 33 14.05 2.15 -35.87
C CYS A 33 13.62 3.48 -36.48
N THR A 34 14.10 4.60 -35.94
CA THR A 34 13.82 5.93 -36.51
C THR A 34 14.25 6.06 -37.97
N GLN A 35 15.14 5.18 -38.45
CA GLN A 35 15.63 5.17 -39.83
C GLN A 35 15.51 3.78 -40.45
N THR A 36 15.07 3.74 -41.71
CA THR A 36 14.95 2.53 -42.53
C THR A 36 16.23 2.16 -43.27
N CYS A 37 17.22 3.05 -43.30
CA CYS A 37 18.59 2.75 -43.74
C CYS A 37 19.63 3.44 -42.84
N GLY A 38 20.80 2.81 -42.67
CA GLY A 38 21.89 3.35 -41.87
C GLY A 38 21.69 3.16 -40.37
N VAL A 39 22.19 4.11 -39.56
CA VAL A 39 22.14 4.05 -38.09
C VAL A 39 20.94 4.85 -37.59
N GLY A 40 19.98 4.19 -36.97
CA GLY A 40 18.86 4.85 -36.31
C GLY A 40 18.77 4.50 -34.82
N VAL A 41 17.71 4.97 -34.18
CA VAL A 41 17.46 4.84 -32.75
C VAL A 41 16.15 4.11 -32.54
N SER A 42 16.10 3.26 -31.53
CA SER A 42 14.88 2.58 -31.10
C SER A 42 14.69 2.84 -29.61
N GLN A 43 13.43 3.05 -29.21
CA GLN A 43 13.06 3.42 -27.85
C GLN A 43 12.10 2.39 -27.27
N ARG A 44 12.12 2.22 -25.96
CA ARG A 44 11.13 1.43 -25.23
C ARG A 44 10.78 2.11 -23.91
N SER A 45 9.63 1.76 -23.34
CA SER A 45 9.19 2.27 -22.04
C SER A 45 8.83 1.15 -21.07
N ARG A 46 8.91 1.42 -19.78
CA ARG A 46 8.43 0.57 -18.68
C ARG A 46 7.70 1.44 -17.67
N LYS A 47 6.74 0.89 -16.92
CA LYS A 47 5.98 1.63 -15.92
C LYS A 47 6.47 1.28 -14.52
N CYS A 48 6.39 2.24 -13.60
CA CYS A 48 6.54 1.93 -12.18
C CYS A 48 5.23 1.29 -11.68
N LEU A 49 5.29 0.08 -11.15
CA LEU A 49 4.14 -0.62 -10.58
C LEU A 49 4.25 -0.66 -9.05
N PRO A 50 3.13 -0.60 -8.32
CA PRO A 50 3.12 -0.94 -6.90
C PRO A 50 3.59 -2.40 -6.74
N PRO A 51 4.15 -2.77 -5.57
CA PRO A 51 4.48 -4.16 -5.30
C PRO A 51 3.22 -5.02 -5.49
N PRO A 52 3.33 -6.21 -6.12
CA PRO A 52 2.19 -7.10 -6.25
C PRO A 52 1.64 -7.41 -4.86
N PRO A 53 0.31 -7.51 -4.69
CA PRO A 53 -0.26 -7.97 -3.43
C PRO A 53 0.34 -9.34 -3.09
N PRO A 54 0.55 -9.66 -1.80
CA PRO A 54 1.03 -10.98 -1.41
C PRO A 54 0.18 -12.05 -2.09
N GLN A 55 0.81 -12.92 -2.87
CA GLN A 55 0.11 -13.89 -3.68
C GLN A 55 -0.71 -14.81 -2.78
N ALA A 56 -2.04 -14.74 -2.89
CA ALA A 56 -2.93 -15.74 -2.31
C ALA A 56 -2.67 -17.10 -3.00
N PRO A 57 -2.77 -18.24 -2.28
CA PRO A 57 -2.53 -19.56 -2.85
C PRO A 57 -3.45 -19.88 -4.04
N PRO A 58 -3.04 -20.77 -4.95
CA PRO A 58 -3.48 -20.79 -6.36
C PRO A 58 -4.85 -21.45 -6.61
N TYR A 59 -5.79 -21.43 -5.67
CA TYR A 59 -7.14 -21.94 -5.92
C TYR A 59 -8.22 -20.96 -5.47
N SER A 60 -8.62 -20.08 -6.37
CA SER A 60 -9.90 -19.37 -6.29
C SER A 60 -10.59 -19.43 -7.65
N LEU A 61 -11.19 -20.58 -7.94
CA LEU A 61 -12.30 -20.61 -8.88
C LEU A 61 -13.56 -20.15 -8.15
N SER A 62 -13.97 -18.90 -8.39
CA SER A 62 -15.38 -18.48 -8.45
C SER A 62 -15.53 -17.13 -9.18
N PRO A 63 -16.31 -17.06 -10.28
CA PRO A 63 -16.54 -15.87 -11.11
C PRO A 63 -17.87 -15.15 -10.74
N PRO A 64 -18.40 -14.22 -11.57
CA PRO A 64 -17.96 -12.86 -11.85
C PRO A 64 -18.94 -11.88 -11.20
N ASN A 65 -18.57 -11.26 -10.08
CA ASN A 65 -19.27 -10.09 -9.56
C ASN A 65 -18.24 -9.23 -8.82
N TRP A 66 -17.81 -8.16 -9.49
CA TRP A 66 -17.00 -7.07 -8.91
C TRP A 66 -17.84 -6.26 -7.89
N ALA A 67 -18.41 -6.95 -6.91
CA ALA A 67 -19.16 -6.35 -5.80
C ALA A 67 -18.71 -6.97 -4.46
N GLY A 68 -17.48 -7.46 -4.39
CA GLY A 68 -16.99 -8.33 -3.32
C GLY A 68 -15.61 -7.99 -2.77
N ALA A 69 -15.17 -6.72 -2.84
CA ALA A 69 -14.13 -6.23 -1.95
C ALA A 69 -14.78 -5.84 -0.61
N SER A 70 -15.44 -6.78 0.07
CA SER A 70 -16.10 -6.53 1.35
C SER A 70 -15.20 -6.83 2.55
N ASP A 71 -13.88 -6.67 2.43
CA ASP A 71 -12.97 -6.56 3.58
C ASP A 71 -13.06 -5.17 4.24
N SER A 72 -14.29 -4.70 4.42
CA SER A 72 -14.56 -3.38 4.98
C SER A 72 -14.28 -3.40 6.49
N ARG A 73 -13.76 -2.29 7.02
CA ARG A 73 -13.63 -2.10 8.47
C ARG A 73 -14.96 -2.32 9.20
N ALA A 74 -16.10 -2.09 8.53
CA ALA A 74 -17.42 -2.31 9.08
C ALA A 74 -17.70 -3.78 9.40
N GLU A 75 -17.34 -4.71 8.51
CA GLU A 75 -17.51 -6.14 8.76
C GLU A 75 -16.64 -6.61 9.94
N GLN A 76 -15.40 -6.11 10.01
CA GLN A 76 -14.47 -6.42 11.10
C GLN A 76 -14.97 -5.89 12.46
N CYS A 77 -15.57 -4.69 12.51
CA CYS A 77 -16.21 -4.19 13.72
C CYS A 77 -17.48 -4.98 14.06
N ALA A 78 -18.31 -5.30 13.07
CA ALA A 78 -19.57 -6.03 13.28
C ALA A 78 -19.36 -7.44 13.87
N ALA A 79 -18.19 -8.05 13.68
CA ALA A 79 -17.80 -9.30 14.33
C ALA A 79 -17.85 -9.22 15.87
N PHE A 80 -17.73 -8.03 16.45
CA PHE A 80 -17.80 -7.79 17.90
C PHE A 80 -19.22 -7.49 18.40
N ASN A 81 -20.23 -7.45 17.53
CA ASN A 81 -21.62 -7.16 17.92
C ASN A 81 -22.23 -8.23 18.84
N THR A 82 -21.71 -9.45 18.76
CA THR A 82 -22.10 -10.58 19.61
C THR A 82 -21.25 -10.71 20.86
N GLN A 83 -20.23 -9.85 21.03
CA GLN A 83 -19.35 -9.85 22.19
C GLN A 83 -19.73 -8.75 23.16
N GLU A 84 -19.88 -9.11 24.44
CA GLU A 84 -20.16 -8.14 25.49
C GLU A 84 -18.93 -7.26 25.76
N PHE A 85 -19.17 -5.96 25.87
CA PHE A 85 -18.20 -4.99 26.33
C PHE A 85 -18.76 -4.31 27.58
N MET A 86 -18.08 -4.49 28.71
CA MET A 86 -18.56 -3.99 30.02
C MET A 86 -19.98 -4.46 30.37
N GLY A 87 -20.33 -5.71 30.01
CA GLY A 87 -21.64 -6.31 30.32
C GLY A 87 -22.80 -5.82 29.44
N ARG A 88 -22.51 -5.19 28.30
CA ARG A 88 -23.52 -4.79 27.32
C ARG A 88 -23.06 -5.14 25.89
N LEU A 89 -24.02 -5.51 25.06
CA LEU A 89 -23.83 -5.66 23.62
C LEU A 89 -23.99 -4.32 22.92
N TYR A 90 -23.13 -4.07 21.95
CA TYR A 90 -23.14 -2.85 21.16
C TYR A 90 -23.18 -3.18 19.69
N ASN A 91 -23.79 -2.30 18.89
CA ASN A 91 -23.61 -2.31 17.45
C ASN A 91 -22.37 -1.46 17.12
N TRP A 92 -21.29 -2.10 16.68
CA TRP A 92 -20.00 -1.48 16.43
C TRP A 92 -19.88 -0.97 15.00
N GLU A 93 -19.46 0.28 14.86
CA GLU A 93 -19.17 0.94 13.59
C GLU A 93 -17.67 1.27 13.50
N PRO A 94 -17.09 1.30 12.30
CA PRO A 94 -15.68 1.64 12.12
C PRO A 94 -15.44 3.13 12.42
N PHE A 95 -14.36 3.43 13.14
CA PHE A 95 -13.89 4.79 13.36
C PHE A 95 -12.65 5.04 12.50
N THR A 96 -12.81 5.87 11.45
CA THR A 96 -11.79 6.10 10.42
C THR A 96 -11.10 7.47 10.53
N GLU A 97 -11.53 8.30 11.47
CA GLU A 97 -10.95 9.61 11.78
C GLU A 97 -9.76 9.46 12.75
N VAL A 98 -8.82 8.60 12.38
CA VAL A 98 -7.58 8.34 13.14
C VAL A 98 -6.37 8.91 12.39
N GLY A 99 -5.28 9.15 13.12
CA GLY A 99 -4.00 9.56 12.51
C GLY A 99 -3.50 8.55 11.47
N ALA A 100 -2.68 9.00 10.52
CA ALA A 100 -2.14 8.15 9.46
C ALA A 100 -1.37 6.93 10.00
N ASP A 101 -0.73 7.07 11.17
CA ASP A 101 -0.03 6.03 11.91
C ASP A 101 -0.94 4.98 12.55
N LYS A 102 -2.24 5.27 12.68
CA LYS A 102 -3.26 4.41 13.28
C LYS A 102 -4.33 3.93 12.31
N GLN A 103 -4.22 4.28 11.03
CA GLN A 103 -5.24 3.98 10.02
C GLN A 103 -5.43 2.48 9.75
N CYS A 104 -4.44 1.66 10.09
CA CYS A 104 -4.51 0.20 9.98
C CYS A 104 -4.76 -0.49 11.32
N GLU A 105 -5.08 0.25 12.37
CA GLU A 105 -5.58 -0.29 13.64
C GLU A 105 -7.11 -0.45 13.56
N LEU A 106 -7.68 -1.51 14.14
CA LEU A 106 -9.13 -1.71 14.14
C LEU A 106 -9.76 -0.96 15.33
N THR A 107 -10.08 0.31 15.09
CA THR A 107 -10.81 1.14 16.06
C THR A 107 -12.29 1.18 15.70
N CYS A 108 -13.13 0.79 16.65
CA CYS A 108 -14.58 0.77 16.49
C CYS A 108 -15.24 1.67 17.53
N ARG A 109 -16.40 2.24 17.18
CA ARG A 109 -17.25 3.01 18.08
C ARG A 109 -18.64 2.39 18.13
N PRO A 110 -19.34 2.37 19.28
CA PRO A 110 -20.73 1.96 19.30
C PRO A 110 -21.65 2.97 18.62
N ALA A 111 -22.61 2.50 17.84
CA ALA A 111 -23.61 3.31 17.18
C ALA A 111 -24.35 4.20 18.20
N GLY A 112 -24.34 5.52 17.98
CA GLY A 112 -24.97 6.50 18.88
C GLY A 112 -24.14 6.92 20.10
N TYR A 113 -22.93 6.39 20.26
CA TYR A 113 -22.01 6.77 21.35
C TYR A 113 -20.79 7.52 20.81
N ARG A 114 -20.07 8.21 21.71
CA ARG A 114 -18.92 9.06 21.38
C ARG A 114 -17.57 8.48 21.78
N PHE A 115 -17.57 7.35 22.47
CA PHE A 115 -16.35 6.66 22.85
C PHE A 115 -15.95 5.65 21.76
N TYR A 116 -14.67 5.33 21.72
CA TYR A 116 -14.06 4.43 20.75
C TYR A 116 -13.19 3.41 21.49
N VAL A 117 -13.09 2.22 20.91
CA VAL A 117 -12.37 1.09 21.48
C VAL A 117 -11.52 0.47 20.37
N ARG A 118 -10.26 0.20 20.69
CA ARG A 118 -9.34 -0.57 19.85
C ARG A 118 -9.71 -2.05 20.00
N GLN A 119 -10.39 -2.61 19.01
CA GLN A 119 -10.83 -4.00 19.01
C GLN A 119 -9.74 -4.97 18.55
N ALA A 120 -8.85 -4.52 17.67
CA ALA A 120 -7.69 -5.30 17.25
C ALA A 120 -6.48 -4.41 16.95
N GLU A 121 -5.29 -4.99 17.05
CA GLU A 121 -4.03 -4.29 16.81
C GLU A 121 -3.86 -3.87 15.35
N ARG A 122 -4.41 -4.67 14.45
CA ARG A 122 -4.42 -4.42 13.03
C ARG A 122 -5.75 -4.83 12.41
N VAL A 123 -6.16 -4.14 11.36
CA VAL A 123 -7.20 -4.59 10.44
C VAL A 123 -6.68 -5.75 9.59
N ARG A 124 -7.59 -6.52 8.99
CA ARG A 124 -7.24 -7.58 8.03
C ARG A 124 -6.46 -7.00 6.85
N ASP A 125 -5.48 -7.74 6.35
CA ASP A 125 -4.71 -7.28 5.20
C ASP A 125 -5.61 -7.10 3.97
N GLY A 126 -5.36 -6.07 3.18
CA GLY A 126 -6.24 -5.65 2.08
C GLY A 126 -7.35 -4.65 2.48
N THR A 127 -7.56 -4.42 3.78
CA THR A 127 -8.50 -3.38 4.24
C THR A 127 -8.06 -2.00 3.74
N PRO A 128 -8.92 -1.20 3.11
CA PRO A 128 -8.52 0.09 2.56
C PRO A 128 -8.07 1.09 3.64
N CYS A 129 -7.04 1.88 3.34
CA CYS A 129 -6.53 2.96 4.19
C CYS A 129 -6.45 4.31 3.45
N PHE A 130 -6.69 5.39 4.20
CA PHE A 130 -6.80 6.83 3.85
C PHE A 130 -7.44 7.30 2.51
N ASN A 131 -8.10 8.48 2.58
CA ASN A 131 -8.87 9.15 1.52
C ASN A 131 -8.03 9.87 0.45
N VAL A 132 -7.27 9.18 -0.41
CA VAL A 132 -6.62 9.84 -1.58
C VAL A 132 -6.63 8.98 -2.86
N SER A 133 -6.76 7.66 -2.76
CA SER A 133 -6.90 6.80 -3.94
C SER A 133 -7.63 5.50 -3.62
N ALA A 134 -8.29 4.89 -4.60
CA ALA A 134 -9.04 3.64 -4.42
C ALA A 134 -8.16 2.40 -4.12
N ASN A 135 -6.83 2.56 -4.05
CA ASN A 135 -5.88 1.45 -4.10
C ASN A 135 -5.00 1.33 -2.85
N ASP A 136 -5.10 2.23 -1.88
CA ASP A 136 -4.26 2.23 -0.69
C ASP A 136 -4.83 1.22 0.33
N VAL A 137 -4.01 0.28 0.79
CA VAL A 137 -4.44 -0.87 1.60
C VAL A 137 -3.54 -1.13 2.80
N CYS A 138 -4.12 -1.67 3.87
CA CYS A 138 -3.39 -2.11 5.04
C CYS A 138 -2.75 -3.47 4.81
N VAL A 139 -1.45 -3.59 5.12
CA VAL A 139 -0.72 -4.86 5.14
C VAL A 139 0.21 -4.87 6.35
N GLU A 140 0.11 -5.90 7.20
CA GLU A 140 0.92 -6.05 8.42
C GLU A 140 0.86 -4.81 9.34
N GLY A 141 -0.33 -4.22 9.46
CA GLY A 141 -0.58 -3.05 10.30
C GLY A 141 -0.03 -1.72 9.76
N ARG A 142 0.49 -1.69 8.51
CA ARG A 142 0.96 -0.48 7.83
C ARG A 142 0.10 -0.16 6.63
N CYS A 143 -0.17 1.13 6.41
CA CYS A 143 -0.88 1.58 5.21
C CYS A 143 0.11 1.65 4.05
N LEU A 144 -0.08 0.78 3.06
CA LEU A 144 0.68 0.82 1.82
C LEU A 144 0.01 1.82 0.89
N VAL A 145 0.68 2.96 0.71
CA VAL A 145 0.23 4.01 -0.20
C VAL A 145 0.84 3.73 -1.57
N SER A 146 0.00 3.70 -2.59
CA SER A 146 0.39 3.54 -4.00
C SER A 146 1.15 4.74 -4.59
N ARG A 147 1.40 5.78 -3.78
CA ARG A 147 2.25 6.92 -4.13
C ARG A 147 3.65 6.73 -3.56
N SER A 148 4.58 6.53 -4.50
CA SER A 148 6.04 6.78 -4.48
C SER A 148 6.97 5.86 -3.65
N GLN A 149 7.72 5.02 -4.38
CA GLN A 149 9.17 5.21 -4.56
C GLN A 149 9.59 4.75 -5.97
N CYS A 150 9.44 5.67 -6.91
CA CYS A 150 10.13 5.69 -8.21
C CYS A 150 10.62 7.12 -8.39
N GLU A 151 11.60 7.54 -7.60
CA GLU A 151 12.18 8.87 -7.71
C GLU A 151 13.69 8.80 -7.62
N ILE A 152 14.34 8.71 -8.79
CA ILE A 152 15.35 9.72 -9.15
C ILE A 152 15.15 9.97 -10.65
N PHE A 153 14.55 11.12 -10.99
CA PHE A 153 14.17 11.60 -12.33
C PHE A 153 12.82 11.10 -12.90
N SER A 154 11.77 11.77 -12.43
CA SER A 154 10.82 12.51 -13.27
C SER A 154 9.97 11.83 -14.33
N GLU A 155 9.85 10.51 -14.44
CA GLU A 155 8.83 9.94 -15.33
C GLU A 155 8.17 8.72 -14.70
N THR A 156 6.83 8.74 -14.63
CA THR A 156 5.95 7.56 -14.44
C THR A 156 6.27 6.40 -15.40
N PHE A 157 7.12 6.68 -16.40
CA PHE A 157 7.64 5.78 -17.41
C PHE A 157 9.18 5.80 -17.38
N GLY A 158 9.82 4.66 -17.13
CA GLY A 158 11.24 4.50 -17.42
C GLY A 158 11.44 4.33 -18.92
N SER A 159 12.29 5.14 -19.55
CA SER A 159 12.62 5.01 -20.97
C SER A 159 13.98 4.33 -21.18
N GLY A 160 14.11 3.56 -22.26
CA GLY A 160 15.35 2.91 -22.69
C GLY A 160 15.59 3.20 -24.16
N VAL A 161 16.83 3.51 -24.53
CA VAL A 161 17.21 3.90 -25.89
C VAL A 161 18.34 2.99 -26.38
N ARG A 162 18.26 2.52 -27.62
CA ARG A 162 19.33 1.76 -28.30
C ARG A 162 19.54 2.23 -29.72
N PHE A 163 20.73 1.99 -30.26
CA PHE A 163 21.01 2.16 -31.69
C PHE A 163 20.63 0.90 -32.47
N CYS A 164 20.08 1.08 -33.65
CA CYS A 164 19.73 0.02 -34.59
C CYS A 164 20.39 0.32 -35.94
N MET A 165 20.92 -0.71 -36.61
CA MET A 165 21.41 -0.58 -37.98
C MET A 165 20.43 -1.24 -38.93
N THR A 166 19.97 -0.50 -39.93
CA THR A 166 19.08 -0.98 -40.99
C THR A 166 19.84 -0.99 -42.31
N SER A 167 19.92 -2.17 -42.96
CA SER A 167 20.55 -2.29 -44.28
C SER A 167 19.57 -1.82 -45.35
N SER A 168 20.01 -0.92 -46.23
CA SER A 168 19.30 -0.63 -47.48
C SER A 168 19.22 -1.91 -48.31
N GLY A 169 18.00 -2.36 -48.61
CA GLY A 169 17.74 -3.41 -49.59
C GLY A 169 18.12 -2.99 -51.00
#